data_AF-A0A087EDW2-F1
#
_entry.id   AF-A0A087EDW2-F1
#
_cell.length_a   1.000
_cell.length_b   1.000
_cell.length_c   1.000
_cell.angle_alpha   90.00
_cell.angle_beta   90.00
_cell.angle_gamma   90.00
#
_symmetry.space_group_name_H-M   'P 1'
#
loop_
_entity.id
_entity.type
_entity.pdbx_description
1 polymer ?
#
loop_
_entity_poly.entity_id
_entity_poly.type
_entity_poly.pdbx_seq_one_letter_code
_entity_poly.pdbx_strand_id
1 'polypeptide(L)'
;MTDALFLLDTDRDDTPINSDELHTGWNVTLPKPVQRHAVQVMRLKYGDHLQLSDGRGLRVHAELVDPEQGIAQVVEFGREPQPVTRLALVQALAKNGHDEQAIDMATQIGVDTVVLGRQIDL
;
A
#
# COMPACT_ATOMS: atom_id res chain seq x y z
N MET A 1 -8.50 -7.29 14.41
CA MET A 1 -7.48 -6.25 14.22
C MET A 1 -6.99 -6.44 12.80
N THR A 2 -7.01 -5.41 11.96
CA THR A 2 -6.65 -5.54 10.55
C THR A 2 -5.13 -5.69 10.44
N ASP A 3 -4.67 -6.65 9.65
CA ASP A 3 -3.24 -6.83 9.38
C ASP A 3 -2.67 -5.60 8.64
N ALA A 4 -1.38 -5.35 8.85
CA ALA A 4 -0.71 -4.19 8.28
C ALA A 4 -0.65 -4.28 6.75
N LEU A 5 -1.04 -3.23 6.03
CA LEU A 5 -0.97 -3.15 4.57
C LEU A 5 0.29 -2.43 4.10
N PHE A 6 1.04 -3.08 3.23
CA PHE A 6 2.20 -2.51 2.55
C PHE A 6 1.94 -2.37 1.05
N LEU A 7 2.26 -1.20 0.51
CA LEU A 7 2.25 -0.96 -0.93
C LEU A 7 3.58 -1.41 -1.54
N LEU A 8 3.48 -2.12 -2.66
CA LEU A 8 4.60 -2.57 -3.47
C LEU A 8 4.66 -1.73 -4.75
N ASP A 9 5.86 -1.28 -5.09
CA ASP A 9 6.11 -0.65 -6.37
C ASP A 9 6.55 -1.73 -7.36
N THR A 10 5.61 -2.32 -8.11
CA THR A 10 5.92 -3.40 -9.07
C THR A 10 6.89 -2.98 -10.18
N ASP A 11 7.11 -1.69 -10.37
CA ASP A 11 8.00 -1.15 -11.39
C ASP A 11 9.45 -0.95 -10.85
N ARG A 12 9.65 -1.01 -9.53
CA ARG A 12 10.94 -0.74 -8.88
C ARG A 12 11.38 -1.78 -7.86
N ASP A 13 10.43 -2.41 -7.19
CA ASP A 13 10.69 -3.51 -6.30
C ASP A 13 10.82 -4.77 -7.17
N ASP A 14 12.01 -5.37 -7.20
CA ASP A 14 12.29 -6.68 -7.83
C ASP A 14 11.56 -7.82 -7.09
N THR A 15 10.27 -7.65 -6.84
CA THR A 15 9.41 -8.58 -6.13
C THR A 15 8.51 -9.22 -7.16
N PRO A 16 8.63 -10.54 -7.40
CA PRO A 16 7.82 -11.24 -8.38
C PRO A 16 6.40 -11.46 -7.81
N ILE A 17 5.66 -10.39 -7.56
CA ILE A 17 4.21 -10.44 -7.41
C ILE A 17 3.63 -10.11 -8.78
N ASN A 18 3.83 -11.03 -9.72
CA ASN A 18 3.04 -11.05 -10.93
C ASN A 18 1.79 -11.90 -10.63
N SER A 19 0.60 -11.35 -10.89
CA SER A 19 -0.66 -11.99 -10.48
C SER A 19 -0.88 -13.36 -11.10
N ASP A 20 -0.22 -13.64 -12.24
CA ASP A 20 -0.47 -14.84 -13.03
C ASP A 20 0.23 -16.09 -12.46
N GLU A 21 1.21 -15.92 -11.57
CA GLU A 21 1.93 -17.02 -10.90
C GLU A 21 1.59 -17.14 -9.40
N LEU A 22 0.76 -16.23 -8.89
CA LEU A 22 0.43 -16.18 -7.47
C LEU A 22 -0.47 -17.35 -7.08
N HIS A 23 -0.06 -18.08 -6.04
CA HIS A 23 -0.82 -19.20 -5.48
C HIS A 23 -0.59 -19.29 -3.97
N THR A 24 -1.58 -19.83 -3.26
CA THR A 24 -1.45 -20.10 -1.82
C THR A 24 -0.25 -21.02 -1.56
N GLY A 25 0.50 -20.71 -0.50
CA GLY A 25 1.73 -21.42 -0.12
C GLY A 25 2.99 -20.90 -0.79
N TRP A 26 2.89 -19.99 -1.77
CA TRP A 26 4.05 -19.39 -2.40
C TRP A 26 4.79 -18.44 -1.46
N ASN A 27 6.11 -18.47 -1.47
CA ASN A 27 6.96 -17.57 -0.70
C ASN A 27 7.35 -16.35 -1.53
N VAL A 28 7.09 -15.17 -0.97
CA VAL A 28 7.49 -13.88 -1.51
C VAL A 28 8.56 -13.27 -0.62
N THR A 29 9.61 -12.74 -1.25
CA THR A 29 10.62 -11.93 -0.55
C THR A 29 10.15 -10.49 -0.51
N LEU A 30 10.00 -9.94 0.69
CA LEU A 30 9.61 -8.55 0.90
C LEU A 30 10.68 -7.60 0.35
N PRO A 31 10.31 -6.51 -0.34
CA PRO A 31 11.25 -5.46 -0.69
C PRO A 31 11.94 -4.92 0.56
N LYS A 32 13.22 -4.53 0.45
CA LYS A 32 14.00 -4.03 1.59
C LYS A 32 13.29 -2.92 2.41
N PRO A 33 12.63 -1.92 1.80
CA PRO A 33 11.89 -0.91 2.56
C PRO A 33 10.73 -1.51 3.36
N VAL A 34 9.97 -2.42 2.75
CA VAL A 34 8.84 -3.13 3.37
C VAL A 34 9.33 -4.01 4.51
N GLN A 35 10.36 -4.83 4.29
CA GLN A 35 10.97 -5.67 5.32
C GLN A 35 11.42 -4.82 6.53
N ARG A 36 12.14 -3.72 6.28
CA ARG A 36 12.60 -2.81 7.33
C ARG A 36 11.43 -2.28 8.16
N HIS A 37 10.37 -1.82 7.51
CA HIS A 37 9.21 -1.27 8.21
C HIS A 37 8.45 -2.36 8.99
N ALA A 38 8.16 -3.50 8.36
CA ALA A 38 7.47 -4.62 8.98
C ALA A 38 8.22 -5.17 10.21
N VAL A 39 9.51 -5.47 10.07
CA VAL A 39 10.27 -6.21 11.10
C VAL A 39 10.91 -5.28 12.12
N GLN A 40 11.47 -4.14 11.71
CA GLN A 40 12.22 -3.28 12.63
C GLN A 40 11.33 -2.23 13.30
N VAL A 41 10.40 -1.65 12.53
CA VAL A 41 9.53 -0.56 13.02
C VAL A 41 8.27 -1.13 13.66
N MET A 42 7.54 -1.99 12.95
CA MET A 42 6.31 -2.61 13.44
C MET A 42 6.56 -3.85 14.32
N ARG A 43 7.78 -4.40 14.29
CA ARG A 43 8.21 -5.54 15.11
C ARG A 43 7.38 -6.80 14.86
N LEU A 44 6.93 -7.00 13.61
CA LEU A 44 6.33 -8.26 13.19
C LEU A 44 7.34 -9.40 13.33
N LYS A 45 6.82 -10.57 13.70
CA LYS A 45 7.57 -11.79 14.00
C LYS A 45 7.12 -12.93 13.10
N TYR A 46 7.84 -14.04 13.21
CA TYR A 46 7.39 -15.31 12.63
C TYR A 46 5.94 -15.62 13.04
N GLY A 47 5.10 -15.93 12.07
CA GLY A 47 3.67 -16.22 12.26
C GLY A 47 2.75 -15.00 12.26
N ASP A 48 3.30 -13.78 12.31
CA ASP A 48 2.48 -12.57 12.20
C ASP A 48 2.02 -12.38 10.75
N HIS A 49 0.82 -11.85 10.59
CA HIS A 49 0.20 -11.63 9.29
C HIS A 49 0.40 -10.19 8.80
N LEU A 50 0.51 -10.04 7.48
CA LEU A 50 0.59 -8.77 6.77
C LEU A 50 -0.11 -8.86 5.42
N GLN A 51 -0.43 -7.70 4.86
CA GLN A 51 -1.01 -7.58 3.53
C GLN A 51 -0.06 -6.83 2.61
N LEU A 52 -0.04 -7.25 1.34
CA LEU A 52 0.69 -6.61 0.26
C LEU A 52 -0.30 -6.17 -0.82
N SER A 53 -0.08 -4.99 -1.41
CA SER A 53 -0.89 -4.50 -2.53
C SER A 53 -0.04 -3.77 -3.57
N ASP A 54 -0.44 -3.89 -4.84
CA ASP A 54 0.15 -3.15 -5.97
C ASP A 54 -0.46 -1.74 -6.15
N GLY A 55 -1.41 -1.35 -5.29
CA GLY A 55 -2.18 -0.10 -5.43
C GLY A 55 -3.10 -0.04 -6.65
N ARG A 56 -3.18 -1.10 -7.44
CA ARG A 56 -3.99 -1.23 -8.67
C ARG A 56 -5.08 -2.29 -8.53
N GLY A 57 -5.31 -2.75 -7.30
CA GLY A 57 -6.40 -3.64 -6.89
C GLY A 57 -5.95 -5.02 -6.46
N LEU A 58 -4.70 -5.44 -6.68
CA LEU A 58 -4.20 -6.70 -6.11
C LEU A 58 -4.06 -6.55 -4.59
N ARG A 59 -4.56 -7.54 -3.85
CA ARG A 59 -4.34 -7.69 -2.41
C ARG A 59 -3.92 -9.12 -2.11
N VAL A 60 -2.82 -9.25 -1.38
CA VAL A 60 -2.25 -10.54 -0.96
C VAL A 60 -2.18 -10.53 0.56
N HIS A 61 -2.76 -11.53 1.20
CA HIS A 61 -2.57 -11.79 2.62
C HIS A 61 -1.46 -12.83 2.76
N ALA A 62 -0.50 -12.54 3.63
CA ALA A 62 0.65 -13.39 3.82
C ALA A 62 1.04 -13.51 5.31
N GLU A 63 1.60 -14.66 5.66
CA GLU A 63 2.19 -14.93 6.96
C GLU A 63 3.71 -14.73 6.86
N LEU A 64 4.31 -14.01 7.80
CA LEU A 64 5.76 -13.83 7.85
C LEU A 64 6.43 -15.12 8.33
N VAL A 65 7.19 -15.79 7.45
CA VAL A 65 7.82 -17.09 7.73
C VAL A 65 9.33 -17.01 7.95
N ASP A 66 9.98 -15.93 7.53
CA ASP A 66 11.37 -15.61 7.88
C ASP A 66 11.55 -14.09 8.01
N PRO A 67 11.49 -13.52 9.23
CA PRO A 67 11.68 -12.09 9.44
C PRO A 67 13.08 -11.59 9.05
N GLU A 68 14.11 -12.41 9.20
CA GLU A 68 15.50 -12.01 8.94
C GLU A 68 15.77 -11.88 7.44
N GLN A 69 15.23 -12.81 6.65
CA GLN A 69 15.30 -12.77 5.19
C GLN A 69 14.13 -12.01 4.55
N GLY A 70 13.12 -11.65 5.33
CA GLY A 70 11.93 -10.97 4.85
C GLY A 70 11.05 -11.86 3.98
N ILE A 71 10.95 -13.16 4.30
CA ILE A 71 10.13 -14.11 3.53
C ILE A 71 8.73 -14.14 4.15
N ALA A 72 7.72 -13.91 3.31
CA ALA A 72 6.32 -14.05 3.66
C ALA A 72 5.65 -15.10 2.75
N GLN A 73 4.86 -16.00 3.33
CA GLN A 73 4.13 -17.02 2.60
C GLN A 73 2.71 -16.55 2.32
N VAL A 74 2.26 -16.66 1.06
CA VAL A 74 0.91 -16.30 0.62
C VAL A 74 -0.12 -17.23 1.26
N VAL A 75 -1.06 -16.66 2.00
CA VAL A 75 -2.21 -17.38 2.59
C VAL A 75 -3.39 -17.32 1.63
N GLU A 76 -3.75 -16.10 1.20
CA GLU A 76 -4.82 -15.86 0.25
C GLU A 76 -4.53 -14.60 -0.57
N PHE A 77 -5.20 -14.47 -1.72
CA PHE A 77 -5.05 -13.31 -2.58
C PHE A 77 -6.32 -13.06 -3.37
N GLY A 78 -6.50 -11.82 -3.80
CA GLY A 78 -7.65 -11.41 -4.59
C GLY A 78 -7.42 -10.09 -5.29
N ARG A 79 -8.38 -9.74 -6.16
CA ARG A 79 -8.46 -8.42 -6.77
C ARG A 79 -9.67 -7.68 -6.24
N GLU A 80 -9.42 -6.49 -5.69
CA GLU A 80 -10.45 -5.52 -5.36
C GLU A 80 -10.87 -4.76 -6.63
N PRO A 81 -12.17 -4.69 -6.95
CA PRO A 81 -12.63 -3.92 -8.10
C PRO A 81 -12.37 -2.43 -7.86
N GLN A 82 -12.06 -1.70 -8.93
CA GLN A 82 -11.95 -0.25 -8.83
C GLN A 82 -13.30 0.37 -8.44
N PRO A 83 -13.31 1.44 -7.62
CA PRO A 83 -14.52 2.19 -7.31
C PRO A 83 -15.23 2.66 -8.58
N VAL A 84 -16.55 2.49 -8.63
CA VAL A 84 -17.37 2.91 -9.77
C VAL A 84 -17.50 4.44 -9.80
N THR A 85 -17.54 5.06 -8.62
CA THR A 85 -17.55 6.52 -8.46
C THR A 85 -16.12 7.00 -8.26
N ARG A 86 -15.72 8.00 -9.04
CA ARG A 86 -14.42 8.66 -8.88
C ARG A 86 -14.59 10.06 -8.32
N LEU A 87 -13.79 10.39 -7.30
CA LEU A 87 -13.77 11.67 -6.61
C LEU A 87 -12.49 12.42 -6.96
N ALA A 88 -12.63 13.70 -7.35
CA ALA A 88 -11.51 14.58 -7.61
C ALA A 88 -11.57 15.78 -6.65
N LEU A 89 -10.48 16.00 -5.91
CA LEU A 89 -10.28 17.19 -5.08
C LEU A 89 -9.50 18.22 -5.88
N VAL A 90 -10.11 19.39 -6.11
CA VAL A 90 -9.40 20.56 -6.64
C VAL A 90 -9.16 21.51 -5.47
N GLN A 91 -7.90 21.67 -5.07
CA GLN A 91 -7.53 22.46 -3.91
C GLN A 91 -6.53 23.56 -4.28
N ALA A 92 -6.85 24.81 -3.93
CA ALA A 92 -5.89 25.88 -4.00
C ALA A 92 -4.81 25.68 -2.93
N LEU A 93 -3.54 25.85 -3.30
CA LEU A 93 -2.43 25.71 -2.36
C LEU A 93 -2.55 26.70 -1.21
N ALA A 94 -2.63 26.19 0.01
CA ALA A 94 -2.72 27.00 1.20
C ALA A 94 -1.35 27.59 1.58
N LYS A 95 -1.33 28.85 2.00
CA LYS A 95 -0.19 29.35 2.77
C LYS A 95 -0.27 28.70 4.16
N ASN A 96 0.85 28.15 4.65
CA ASN A 96 1.04 27.60 6.01
C ASN A 96 0.71 26.10 6.21
N GLY A 97 0.73 25.26 5.16
CA GLY A 97 0.84 23.80 5.35
C GLY A 97 -0.44 23.03 5.64
N HIS A 98 -1.62 23.64 5.52
CA HIS A 98 -2.91 22.93 5.61
C HIS A 98 -3.12 21.91 4.47
N ASP A 99 -2.26 21.93 3.44
CA ASP A 99 -2.36 21.03 2.30
C ASP A 99 -2.07 19.57 2.70
N GLU A 100 -1.16 19.30 3.64
CA GLU A 100 -0.86 17.93 4.08
C GLU A 100 -2.07 17.27 4.75
N GLN A 101 -2.76 18.01 5.63
CA GLN A 101 -3.97 17.53 6.28
C GLN A 101 -5.09 17.28 5.27
N ALA A 102 -5.17 18.11 4.22
CA ALA A 102 -6.16 17.90 3.18
C ALA A 102 -5.86 16.65 2.34
N ILE A 103 -4.60 16.37 2.02
CA ILE A 103 -4.19 15.13 1.34
C ILE A 103 -4.51 13.90 2.18
N ASP A 104 -4.23 13.94 3.49
CA ASP A 104 -4.53 12.84 4.40
C ASP A 104 -6.03 12.53 4.42
N MET A 105 -6.87 13.54 4.66
CA MET A 105 -8.33 13.36 4.65
C MET A 105 -8.87 12.93 3.28
N ALA A 106 -8.36 13.51 2.19
CA ALA A 106 -8.77 13.14 0.84
C ALA A 106 -8.50 11.66 0.56
N THR A 107 -7.32 11.17 0.95
CA THR A 107 -6.94 9.77 0.80
C THR A 107 -7.86 8.85 1.61
N GLN A 108 -8.18 9.21 2.86
CA GLN A 108 -9.06 8.42 3.73
C GLN A 108 -10.51 8.35 3.23
N ILE A 109 -11.00 9.41 2.57
CA ILE A 109 -12.35 9.47 1.99
C ILE A 109 -12.42 8.76 0.62
N GLY A 110 -11.26 8.39 0.04
CA GLY A 110 -11.18 7.71 -1.25
C GLY A 110 -11.18 8.67 -2.44
N VAL A 111 -10.54 9.83 -2.31
CA VAL A 111 -10.27 10.71 -3.45
C VAL A 111 -9.27 10.05 -4.39
N ASP A 112 -9.67 9.87 -5.65
CA ASP A 112 -8.85 9.25 -6.69
C ASP A 112 -7.84 10.22 -7.29
N THR A 113 -8.13 11.51 -7.26
CA THR A 113 -7.30 12.52 -7.93
C THR A 113 -7.28 13.83 -7.15
N VAL A 114 -6.08 14.34 -6.89
CA VAL A 114 -5.89 15.67 -6.31
C VAL A 114 -5.26 16.59 -7.35
N VAL A 115 -5.92 17.71 -7.63
CA VAL A 115 -5.44 18.76 -8.53
C VAL A 115 -5.12 20.00 -7.71
N LEU A 116 -3.86 20.42 -7.77
CA LEU A 116 -3.38 21.62 -7.06
C LEU A 116 -3.61 22.86 -7.91
N GLY A 117 -4.42 23.78 -7.40
CA GLY A 117 -4.71 25.07 -8.01
C GLY A 117 -3.84 26.19 -7.44
N ARG A 118 -3.61 27.22 -8.25
CA ARG A 118 -3.01 28.48 -7.77
C ARG A 118 -4.12 29.37 -7.22
N GLN A 119 -3.93 29.89 -6.00
CA GLN A 119 -4.83 30.89 -5.45
C GLN A 119 -4.70 32.18 -6.29
N ILE A 120 -5.80 32.61 -6.91
CA ILE A 120 -5.90 33.90 -7.60
C ILE A 120 -6.63 34.83 -6.64
N ASP A 121 -5.87 35.68 -5.96
CA ASP A 121 -6.43 36.77 -5.17
C ASP A 121 -6.97 37.82 -6.18
N LEU A 122 -8.31 38.00 -6.25
CA LEU A 122 -8.99 39.03 -7.04
C LEU A 122 -9.04 40.37 -6.29
#